data_AF-A0A484Z3N3-F1
#
_entry.id   AF-A0A484Z3N3-F1
#
_cell.length_a   1.000
_cell.length_b   1.000
_cell.length_c   1.000
_cell.angle_alpha   90.00
_cell.angle_beta   90.00
_cell.angle_gamma   90.00
#
_symmetry.space_group_name_H-M   'P 1'
#
loop_
_entity.id
_entity.type
_entity.pdbx_description
1 polymer ?
#
loop_
_entity_poly.entity_id
_entity_poly.type
_entity_poly.pdbx_seq_one_letter_code
_entity_poly.pdbx_strand_id
1 'polypeptide(L)'
;MEIKLHANATTTPRVRRYLQQSTKSDRELAQELGISVTTVRRWRNREQVADNHTTPKVVHKALRQEQVALVNVLRDATGAPLDELLLLVNEGLGIAVSRATLNRYLGSARQKGAALQGKKGPEGRHHAG
;
A
#
# COMPACT_ATOMS: atom_id res chain seq x y z
N MET A 1 12.73 10.39 -11.86
CA MET A 1 11.68 9.38 -11.58
C MET A 1 12.39 8.07 -11.30
N GLU A 2 12.34 7.56 -10.07
CA GLU A 2 12.93 6.26 -9.73
C GLU A 2 11.99 5.16 -10.25
N ILE A 3 12.47 4.35 -11.20
CA ILE A 3 11.68 3.28 -11.81
C ILE A 3 12.23 1.96 -11.28
N LYS A 4 11.47 1.29 -10.41
CA LYS A 4 11.79 -0.07 -9.95
C LYS A 4 11.27 -1.06 -10.99
N LEU A 5 12.15 -1.45 -11.91
CA LEU A 5 11.82 -2.38 -12.99
C LEU A 5 12.29 -3.80 -12.64
N HIS A 6 11.42 -4.78 -12.86
CA HIS A 6 11.82 -6.18 -12.81
C HIS A 6 12.69 -6.55 -14.03
N ALA A 7 13.69 -7.41 -13.86
CA ALA A 7 14.63 -7.78 -14.93
C ALA A 7 13.93 -8.32 -16.20
N ASN A 8 12.83 -9.07 -16.03
CA ASN A 8 12.08 -9.67 -17.13
C ASN A 8 10.92 -8.79 -17.65
N ALA A 9 10.88 -7.51 -17.31
CA ALA A 9 9.78 -6.64 -17.73
C ALA A 9 9.91 -6.26 -19.22
N THR A 10 9.05 -6.80 -20.08
CA THR A 10 9.04 -6.52 -21.52
C THR A 10 8.46 -5.14 -21.84
N THR A 11 7.37 -4.75 -21.17
CA THR A 11 6.64 -3.49 -21.46
C THR A 11 7.11 -2.35 -20.56
N THR A 12 8.39 -1.99 -20.68
CA THR A 12 9.04 -0.92 -19.91
C THR A 12 8.52 0.47 -20.31
N PRO A 13 8.72 1.51 -19.47
CA PRO A 13 8.40 2.89 -19.85
C PRO A 13 9.03 3.35 -21.17
N ARG A 14 10.25 2.88 -21.46
CA ARG A 14 10.92 3.15 -22.75
C ARG A 14 10.15 2.53 -23.91
N VAL A 15 9.74 1.26 -23.79
CA VAL A 15 8.98 0.55 -24.84
C VAL A 15 7.60 1.18 -25.04
N ARG A 16 6.90 1.52 -23.96
CA ARG A 16 5.59 2.21 -24.01
C ARG A 16 5.67 3.57 -24.71
N ARG A 17 6.72 4.35 -24.45
CA ARG A 17 6.98 5.62 -25.15
C ARG A 17 7.21 5.39 -26.65
N TYR A 18 7.98 4.36 -26.99
CA TYR A 18 8.21 3.98 -28.37
C TYR A 18 6.91 3.58 -29.08
N LEU A 19 6.04 2.81 -28.42
CA LEU A 19 4.74 2.43 -28.96
C LEU A 19 3.86 3.64 -29.29
N GLN A 20 3.85 4.68 -28.46
CA GLN A 20 3.08 5.91 -28.68
C GLN A 20 3.64 6.78 -29.82
N GLN A 21 4.97 6.85 -29.96
CA GLN A 21 5.63 7.76 -30.91
C GLN A 21 5.83 7.14 -32.30
N SER A 22 5.79 5.82 -32.41
CA SER A 22 6.03 5.11 -33.67
C SER A 22 4.86 5.28 -34.64
N THR A 23 5.16 5.45 -35.92
CA THR A 23 4.19 5.50 -37.04
C THR A 23 3.94 4.13 -37.68
N LYS A 24 4.66 3.07 -37.26
CA LYS A 24 4.51 1.70 -37.76
C LYS A 24 3.10 1.15 -37.52
N SER A 25 2.71 0.09 -38.20
CA SER A 25 1.46 -0.61 -37.90
C SER A 25 1.52 -1.34 -36.55
N ASP A 26 0.37 -1.58 -35.92
CA ASP A 26 0.33 -2.31 -34.64
C ASP A 26 0.91 -3.74 -34.76
N ARG A 27 0.77 -4.36 -35.94
CA ARG A 27 1.25 -5.72 -36.21
C ARG A 27 2.77 -5.77 -36.30
N GLU A 28 3.38 -4.80 -36.96
CA GLU A 28 4.85 -4.70 -37.05
C GLU A 28 5.47 -4.47 -35.66
N LEU A 29 4.89 -3.56 -34.87
CA LEU A 29 5.36 -3.30 -33.50
C LEU A 29 5.21 -4.52 -32.58
N ALA A 30 4.13 -5.27 -32.73
CA ALA A 30 3.91 -6.49 -31.95
C ALA A 30 4.97 -7.56 -32.26
N GLN A 31 5.30 -7.75 -33.54
CA GLN A 31 6.34 -8.68 -33.98
C GLN A 31 7.73 -8.25 -33.52
N GLU A 32 8.06 -6.96 -33.69
CA GLU A 32 9.37 -6.40 -33.31
C GLU A 32 9.64 -6.50 -31.81
N LEU A 33 8.63 -6.23 -30.98
CA LEU A 33 8.78 -6.18 -29.52
C LEU A 33 8.42 -7.51 -28.84
N GLY A 34 7.95 -8.51 -29.58
CA GLY A 34 7.53 -9.80 -29.03
C GLY A 34 6.34 -9.71 -28.06
N ILE A 35 5.43 -8.76 -28.28
CA ILE A 35 4.24 -8.53 -27.44
C ILE A 35 2.96 -8.68 -28.25
N SER A 36 1.82 -8.86 -27.58
CA SER A 36 0.55 -8.98 -28.29
C SER A 36 0.13 -7.66 -28.97
N VAL A 37 -0.54 -7.76 -30.12
CA VAL A 37 -1.14 -6.60 -30.83
C VAL A 37 -2.11 -5.84 -29.91
N THR A 38 -2.84 -6.55 -29.05
CA THR A 38 -3.73 -5.94 -28.05
C THR A 38 -2.96 -5.08 -27.03
N THR A 39 -1.75 -5.50 -26.65
CA THR A 39 -0.86 -4.73 -25.76
C THR A 39 -0.37 -3.47 -26.45
N VAL A 40 0.00 -3.56 -27.74
CA VAL A 40 0.39 -2.40 -28.56
C VAL A 40 -0.72 -1.36 -28.61
N ARG A 41 -1.94 -1.77 -29.01
CA ARG A 41 -3.12 -0.89 -29.08
C ARG A 41 -3.42 -0.23 -27.74
N ARG A 42 -3.38 -1.00 -26.66
CA ARG A 42 -3.64 -0.48 -25.30
C ARG A 42 -2.65 0.62 -24.93
N TRP A 43 -1.37 0.46 -25.24
CA TRP A 43 -0.34 1.44 -24.87
C TRP A 43 -0.30 2.66 -25.79
N ARG A 44 -0.64 2.51 -27.07
CA ARG A 44 -0.83 3.64 -27.98
C ARG A 44 -1.91 4.61 -27.51
N ASN A 45 -3.04 4.07 -27.08
CA ASN A 45 -4.22 4.86 -26.70
C ASN A 45 -4.19 5.35 -25.24
N ARG A 46 -3.14 5.03 -24.48
CA ARG A 46 -3.00 5.55 -23.12
C ARG A 46 -2.45 6.97 -23.14
N GLU A 47 -2.94 7.81 -22.26
CA GLU A 47 -2.44 9.19 -22.10
C GLU A 47 -1.04 9.23 -21.47
N GLN A 48 -0.74 8.26 -20.58
CA GLN A 48 0.48 8.27 -19.79
C GLN A 48 1.29 6.98 -19.98
N VAL A 49 2.62 7.16 -20.04
CA VAL A 49 3.61 6.08 -20.16
C VAL A 49 4.02 5.52 -18.80
N ALA A 50 3.96 6.36 -17.77
CA ALA A 50 4.27 6.02 -16.39
C ALA A 50 3.27 5.00 -15.82
N ASP A 51 3.71 4.25 -14.81
CA ASP A 51 2.80 3.41 -14.04
C ASP A 51 1.91 4.27 -13.15
N ASN A 52 0.60 4.03 -13.22
CA ASN A 52 -0.36 4.65 -12.32
C ASN A 52 -0.25 4.02 -10.94
N HIS A 53 -0.58 4.83 -9.92
CA HIS A 53 -0.71 4.31 -8.56
C HIS A 53 -1.78 3.21 -8.53
N THR A 54 -1.38 2.02 -8.10
CA THR A 54 -2.28 0.84 -8.01
C THR A 54 -3.01 0.79 -6.67
N THR A 55 -2.65 1.67 -5.72
CA THR A 55 -3.31 1.71 -4.42
C THR A 55 -4.75 2.19 -4.59
N PRO A 56 -5.73 1.46 -4.03
CA PRO A 56 -7.12 1.89 -4.07
C PRO A 56 -7.27 3.28 -3.42
N LYS A 57 -8.01 4.17 -4.08
CA LYS A 57 -8.27 5.53 -3.57
C LYS A 57 -9.10 5.52 -2.29
N VAL A 58 -9.96 4.52 -2.14
CA VAL A 58 -10.85 4.34 -0.98
C VAL A 58 -10.67 2.92 -0.47
N VAL A 59 -10.37 2.79 0.83
CA VAL A 59 -10.28 1.52 1.53
C VAL A 59 -11.40 1.47 2.56
N HIS A 60 -12.39 0.60 2.34
CA HIS A 60 -13.46 0.38 3.32
C HIS A 60 -12.91 -0.45 4.48
N LYS A 61 -12.64 0.22 5.60
CA LYS A 61 -12.22 -0.44 6.85
C LYS A 61 -13.44 -0.92 7.62
N ALA A 62 -13.35 -2.15 8.14
CA ALA A 62 -14.40 -2.73 8.98
C ALA A 62 -14.49 -2.06 10.37
N LEU A 63 -13.41 -1.44 10.84
CA LEU A 63 -13.38 -0.67 12.09
C LEU A 63 -12.84 0.73 11.81
N ARG A 64 -13.45 1.73 12.45
CA ARG A 64 -12.95 3.10 12.47
C ARG A 64 -11.70 3.20 13.35
N GLN A 65 -10.88 4.22 13.15
CA GLN A 65 -9.59 4.34 13.84
C GLN A 65 -9.75 4.40 15.36
N GLU A 66 -10.79 5.09 15.83
CA GLU A 66 -11.18 5.19 17.24
C GLU A 66 -11.63 3.85 17.82
N GLN A 67 -12.36 3.03 17.05
CA GLN A 67 -12.78 1.70 17.47
C GLN A 67 -11.58 0.76 17.58
N VAL A 68 -10.65 0.85 16.63
CA VAL A 68 -9.39 0.07 16.69
C VAL A 68 -8.58 0.45 17.92
N ALA A 69 -8.46 1.74 18.25
CA ALA A 69 -7.75 2.19 19.44
C ALA A 69 -8.42 1.66 20.72
N LEU A 70 -9.75 1.80 20.83
CA LEU A 70 -10.52 1.31 21.97
C LEU A 70 -10.36 -0.21 22.17
N VAL A 71 -10.48 -0.99 21.09
CA VAL A 71 -10.31 -2.46 21.11
C VAL A 71 -8.91 -2.85 21.57
N ASN A 72 -7.87 -2.15 21.13
CA ASN A 72 -6.49 -2.45 21.55
C ASN A 72 -6.24 -2.08 23.01
N VAL A 73 -6.75 -0.94 23.49
CA VAL A 73 -6.70 -0.58 24.92
C VAL A 73 -7.45 -1.61 25.76
N LEU A 74 -8.63 -2.04 25.31
CA LEU A 74 -9.43 -3.06 26.00
C LEU A 74 -8.68 -4.39 26.07
N ARG A 75 -8.03 -4.82 24.98
CA ARG A 75 -7.20 -6.02 24.96
C ARG A 75 -6.02 -5.92 25.94
N ASP A 76 -5.35 -4.76 25.96
CA ASP A 76 -4.20 -4.54 26.84
C ASP A 76 -4.59 -4.46 28.31
N ALA A 77 -5.76 -3.91 28.62
CA ALA A 77 -6.27 -3.79 30.00
C ALA A 77 -6.81 -5.11 30.56
N THR A 78 -7.47 -5.91 29.73
CA THR A 78 -8.10 -7.18 30.17
C THR A 78 -7.17 -8.37 30.04
N GLY A 79 -6.19 -8.33 29.14
CA GLY A 79 -5.39 -9.50 28.78
C GLY A 79 -6.22 -10.62 28.13
N ALA A 80 -7.45 -10.33 27.71
CA ALA A 80 -8.41 -11.33 27.28
C ALA A 80 -7.93 -12.10 26.04
N PRO A 81 -8.19 -13.43 25.97
CA PRO A 81 -8.01 -14.19 24.75
C PRO A 81 -8.92 -13.67 23.65
N LEU A 82 -8.59 -13.98 22.39
CA LEU A 82 -9.27 -13.43 21.22
C LEU A 82 -10.79 -13.66 21.23
N ASP A 83 -11.26 -14.81 21.70
CA ASP A 83 -12.68 -15.16 21.73
C ASP A 83 -13.46 -14.39 22.81
N GLU A 84 -12.84 -14.16 23.96
CA GLU A 84 -13.44 -13.34 25.02
C GLU A 84 -13.46 -11.86 24.62
N LEU A 85 -12.37 -11.37 24.00
CA LEU A 85 -12.34 -10.03 23.43
C LEU A 85 -13.41 -9.86 22.34
N LEU A 86 -13.66 -10.89 21.54
CA LEU A 86 -14.71 -10.87 20.51
C LEU A 86 -16.10 -10.69 21.13
N LEU A 87 -16.37 -11.37 22.25
CA LEU A 87 -17.61 -11.21 22.99
C LEU A 87 -17.74 -9.77 23.55
N LEU A 88 -16.70 -9.26 24.21
CA LEU A 88 -16.69 -7.92 24.76
C LEU A 88 -16.91 -6.83 23.70
N VAL A 89 -16.35 -7.01 22.50
CA VAL A 89 -16.50 -6.03 21.41
C VAL A 89 -17.89 -6.10 20.76
N ASN A 90 -18.42 -7.29 20.51
CA ASN A 90 -19.73 -7.43 19.89
C ASN A 90 -20.87 -7.10 20.87
N GLU A 91 -20.86 -7.70 22.05
CA GLU A 91 -21.94 -7.55 23.04
C GLU A 91 -21.74 -6.32 23.92
N GLY A 92 -20.50 -6.06 24.35
CA GLY A 92 -20.22 -4.94 25.26
C GLY A 92 -20.18 -3.58 24.56
N LEU A 93 -19.60 -3.50 23.36
CA LEU A 93 -19.48 -2.25 22.61
C LEU A 93 -20.50 -2.12 21.47
N GLY A 94 -21.28 -3.17 21.18
CA GLY A 94 -22.22 -3.18 20.06
C GLY A 94 -21.56 -3.11 18.68
N ILE A 95 -20.28 -3.48 18.58
CA ILE A 95 -19.51 -3.37 17.34
C ILE A 95 -19.45 -4.74 16.66
N ALA A 96 -20.28 -4.92 15.64
CA ALA A 96 -20.35 -6.16 14.86
C ALA A 96 -19.04 -6.42 14.09
N VAL A 97 -18.23 -7.38 14.56
CA VAL A 97 -17.00 -7.82 13.87
C VAL A 97 -16.81 -9.32 13.92
N SER A 98 -16.24 -9.87 12.84
CA SER A 98 -15.82 -11.27 12.83
C SER A 98 -14.50 -11.46 13.58
N ARG A 99 -14.28 -12.68 14.10
CA ARG A 99 -13.02 -13.09 14.76
C ARG A 99 -11.77 -12.75 13.94
N ALA A 100 -11.79 -13.08 12.66
CA ALA A 100 -10.67 -12.80 11.75
C ALA A 100 -10.48 -11.29 11.55
N THR A 101 -11.57 -10.53 11.44
CA THR A 101 -11.50 -9.07 11.33
C THR A 101 -10.89 -8.47 12.57
N LEU A 102 -11.42 -8.83 13.75
CA LEU A 102 -10.89 -8.40 15.04
C LEU A 102 -9.39 -8.66 15.11
N ASN A 103 -8.95 -9.89 14.84
CA ASN A 103 -7.54 -10.28 14.89
C ASN A 103 -6.63 -9.45 13.96
N ARG A 104 -7.10 -9.04 12.78
CA ARG A 104 -6.33 -8.17 11.85
C ARG A 104 -6.09 -6.77 12.41
N TYR A 105 -6.98 -6.27 13.27
CA TYR A 105 -6.89 -4.93 13.86
C TYR A 105 -6.18 -4.91 15.20
N LEU A 106 -5.84 -6.07 15.75
CA LEU A 106 -5.05 -6.12 16.96
C LEU A 106 -3.60 -5.79 16.63
N GLY A 107 -3.01 -4.88 17.41
CA GLY A 107 -1.58 -4.62 17.34
C GLY A 107 -0.82 -5.92 17.53
N SER A 108 0.14 -6.21 16.64
CA SER A 108 1.09 -7.30 16.90
C SER A 108 1.76 -7.02 18.25
N ALA A 109 1.76 -7.98 19.17
CA ALA A 109 2.45 -7.84 20.46
C ALA A 109 3.93 -7.43 20.28
N ARG A 110 4.51 -7.62 19.09
CA ARG A 110 5.87 -7.19 18.69
C ARG A 110 6.04 -5.69 18.45
N GLN A 111 4.98 -4.89 18.28
CA GLN A 111 5.09 -3.44 18.07
C GLN A 111 5.19 -2.62 19.36
N LYS A 112 5.17 -3.24 20.54
CA LYS A 112 5.35 -2.58 21.84
C LYS A 112 6.81 -2.09 22.11
N GLY A 113 7.64 -1.95 21.07
CA GLY A 113 9.05 -1.55 21.18
C GLY A 113 9.59 -0.66 20.05
N ALA A 114 8.75 -0.11 19.16
CA ALA A 114 9.22 0.88 18.19
C ALA A 114 9.23 2.27 18.84
N ALA A 115 10.40 2.58 19.41
CA ALA A 115 10.74 3.80 20.11
C ALA A 115 10.20 5.08 19.46
N LEU A 116 9.67 5.96 20.32
CA LEU A 116 9.56 7.39 20.08
C LEU A 116 10.94 7.92 19.66
N GLN A 117 11.17 8.09 18.35
CA GLN A 117 12.36 8.77 17.85
C GLN A 117 12.28 10.22 18.30
N GLY A 118 13.03 10.52 19.37
CA GLY A 118 13.28 11.86 19.85
C GLY A 118 13.78 12.72 18.71
N LYS A 119 13.12 13.85 18.49
CA LYS A 119 13.57 14.87 17.56
C LYS A 119 14.87 15.44 18.11
N LYS A 120 16.03 15.00 17.59
CA LYS A 120 17.28 15.72 17.80
C LYS A 120 17.13 17.08 17.12
N GLY A 121 16.97 18.12 17.93
CA GLY A 121 17.05 19.51 17.49
C GLY A 121 18.47 19.82 17.00
N PRO A 122 18.62 20.83 16.13
CA PRO A 122 19.87 21.12 15.44
C PRO A 122 20.95 21.63 16.40
N GLU A 123 22.15 21.05 16.28
CA GLU A 123 23.38 21.52 16.91
C GLU A 123 23.67 22.98 16.50
N GLY A 124 23.66 23.88 17.48
CA GLY A 124 24.22 25.21 17.34
C GLY A 124 25.74 25.16 17.39
N ARG A 125 26.40 25.32 16.24
CA ARG A 125 27.83 25.63 16.18
C ARG A 125 28.01 27.13 16.40
N HIS A 126 28.38 27.53 17.61
CA HIS A 126 29.05 28.79 17.87
C HIS A 126 30.56 28.57 17.65
N HIS A 127 31.12 29.20 16.62
CA HIS A 127 32.57 29.42 16.49
C HIS A 127 32.94 30.65 17.31
N ALA A 128 33.84 30.49 18.28
CA ALA A 128 34.61 31.55 18.91
C ALA A 128 36.01 31.00 19.19
N GLY A 129 37.03 31.73 18.75
CA GLY A 129 38.45 31.38 18.92
C GLY A 129 39.22 31.48 17.61
#